data_AF-A0A9D5VXJ2-F1
#
_entry.id   AF-A0A9D5VXJ2-F1
#
_cell.length_a   1.000
_cell.length_b   1.000
_cell.length_c   1.000
_cell.angle_alpha   90.00
_cell.angle_beta   90.00
_cell.angle_gamma   90.00
#
_symmetry.space_group_name_H-M   'P 1'
#
loop_
_entity.id
_entity.type
_entity.pdbx_description
1 polymer ?
#
loop_
_entity_poly.entity_id
_entity_poly.type
_entity_poly.pdbx_seq_one_letter_code
_entity_poly.pdbx_strand_id
1 'polypeptide(L)'
;MKYIFKPIIADDKIFLDLWLSMFHIASVSVADEIQLFQNLKNTPLSVYDLSLKLGISNRASEILSQVLAGLKLLKKYDEKLYLTPESEMYLIPESPYYWGPLLHHVRDRSEHKALLIAVRENRNPFSIYGKISSEWENSSINIETAKKFTELMHSMTFAPIVSSVKIGIFESVSKLLDVGGGSGSFAIAFAKSYPDRKAGIFDLPLVSEITKDYIKKFDAEKQITLHSGNFFKDAFPKGYDGLSFSNIFHDWSPEKCKKLAKYAYDALEPGGHIFIHECLLNPDKSSPLTVSFYDLYMFMDFTAQQFTQDELIDILKEAGFKEASVIRTFSYYSIIRAIKPHKKKLAFVFSGIGTQWSKMGKELFEKEQIFRNVIKDCDREFYKIASWSIIKELFKEPSNLHKSDIVNPCLFAVQIGISELLKKWGVEPDAIIGHSTGEFAAAFTAKVLSLENALKALYCHCRFMEHIPRGGLMAHLSISKTQAEEIISSYNGLVLIAAVNSPKATVISGEAQAVQNIVENLTKKEIFCKILKVDIPFHSAVVHSDNMEINEISKSEPAVLLYSSVTGTLSKTSDFGKQYWKDHIKKPVNFESGIDAMIKDGFKRFVEISPHPALS
;
A
#
# COMPACT_ATOMS: atom_id res chain seq x y z
N MET A 1 42.79 6.26 5.84
CA MET A 1 42.45 7.69 5.67
C MET A 1 40.93 7.78 5.65
N LYS A 2 40.29 8.49 6.61
CA LYS A 2 38.82 8.60 6.67
C LYS A 2 38.33 9.53 5.55
N TYR A 3 37.33 9.10 4.77
CA TYR A 3 36.77 9.93 3.70
C TYR A 3 35.73 10.91 4.27
N ILE A 4 35.93 12.20 4.01
CA ILE A 4 34.98 13.27 4.37
C ILE A 4 34.22 13.66 3.11
N PHE A 5 32.89 13.81 3.21
CA PHE A 5 32.06 14.31 2.10
C PHE A 5 32.43 15.75 1.76
N LYS A 6 33.27 15.93 0.73
CA LYS A 6 33.49 17.24 0.14
C LYS A 6 32.26 17.66 -0.68
N PRO A 7 31.98 18.97 -0.81
CA PRO A 7 31.02 19.46 -1.78
C PRO A 7 31.38 18.96 -3.18
N ILE A 8 30.40 18.45 -3.92
CA ILE A 8 30.56 18.12 -5.34
C ILE A 8 30.42 19.44 -6.08
N ILE A 9 31.48 19.85 -6.77
CA ILE A 9 31.60 21.18 -7.38
C ILE A 9 31.56 21.15 -8.92
N ALA A 10 31.51 19.96 -9.52
CA ALA A 10 31.52 19.78 -10.98
C ALA A 10 30.75 18.53 -11.39
N ASP A 11 30.00 18.64 -12.50
CA ASP A 11 29.22 17.56 -13.11
C ASP A 11 30.12 16.53 -13.80
N ASP A 12 29.76 15.24 -13.74
CA ASP A 12 30.53 14.12 -14.31
C ASP A 12 30.08 13.74 -15.74
N LYS A 13 29.11 14.46 -16.32
CA LYS A 13 28.64 14.25 -17.71
C LYS A 13 29.76 14.11 -18.72
N ILE A 14 30.81 14.93 -18.62
CA ILE A 14 31.95 14.86 -19.54
C ILE A 14 32.62 13.48 -19.54
N PHE A 15 32.69 12.80 -18.41
CA PHE A 15 33.28 11.47 -18.32
C PHE A 15 32.38 10.40 -18.93
N LEU A 16 31.06 10.52 -18.75
CA LEU A 16 30.08 9.64 -19.41
C LEU A 16 30.09 9.85 -20.93
N ASP A 17 30.14 11.10 -21.38
CA ASP A 17 30.25 11.46 -22.80
C ASP A 17 31.52 10.88 -23.42
N LEU A 18 32.67 11.03 -22.75
CA LEU A 18 33.95 10.48 -23.20
C LEU A 18 33.94 8.95 -23.25
N TRP A 19 33.42 8.29 -22.21
CA TRP A 19 33.34 6.82 -22.15
C TRP A 19 32.50 6.26 -23.30
N LEU A 20 31.32 6.82 -23.53
CA LEU A 20 30.39 6.30 -24.53
C LEU A 20 30.67 6.80 -25.96
N SER A 21 31.56 7.80 -26.11
CA SER A 21 31.99 8.32 -27.42
C SER A 21 32.59 7.25 -28.35
N MET A 22 33.14 6.16 -27.78
CA MET A 22 33.72 5.06 -28.54
C MET A 22 32.72 4.37 -29.48
N PHE A 23 31.42 4.46 -29.21
CA PHE A 23 30.37 3.86 -30.03
C PHE A 23 29.85 4.76 -31.16
N HIS A 24 30.26 6.04 -31.21
CA HIS A 24 29.71 7.00 -32.17
C HIS A 24 29.90 6.54 -33.61
N ILE A 25 31.16 6.44 -34.05
CA ILE A 25 31.47 6.05 -35.44
C ILE A 25 31.20 4.57 -35.70
N ALA A 26 31.33 3.72 -34.68
CA ALA A 26 31.01 2.29 -34.79
C ALA A 26 29.54 2.07 -35.14
N SER A 27 28.62 2.82 -34.53
CA SER A 27 27.18 2.72 -34.81
C SER A 27 26.84 3.13 -36.24
N VAL A 28 27.47 4.20 -36.74
CA VAL A 28 27.30 4.64 -38.14
C VAL A 28 27.87 3.60 -39.11
N SER A 29 29.04 3.04 -38.79
CA SER A 29 29.69 1.99 -39.59
C SER A 29 28.87 0.69 -39.64
N VAL A 30 28.25 0.28 -38.53
CA VAL A 30 27.34 -0.88 -38.51
C VAL A 30 26.08 -0.61 -39.32
N ALA A 31 25.46 0.57 -39.17
CA ALA A 31 24.29 0.97 -39.94
C ALA A 31 24.56 0.98 -41.45
N ASP A 32 25.73 1.45 -41.86
CA ASP A 32 26.22 1.38 -43.23
C ASP A 32 26.42 -0.07 -43.70
N GLU A 33 27.10 -0.92 -42.92
CA GLU A 33 27.38 -2.32 -43.30
C GLU A 33 26.10 -3.16 -43.47
N ILE A 34 25.09 -2.94 -42.63
CA ILE A 34 23.79 -3.61 -42.75
C ILE A 34 22.87 -2.94 -43.78
N GLN A 35 23.32 -1.87 -44.44
CA GLN A 35 22.58 -1.13 -45.47
C GLN A 35 21.33 -0.43 -44.94
N LEU A 36 21.34 0.03 -43.67
CA LEU A 36 20.24 0.75 -43.05
C LEU A 36 19.90 2.03 -43.84
N PHE A 37 20.91 2.85 -44.16
CA PHE A 37 20.70 4.11 -44.89
C PHE A 37 20.12 3.87 -46.29
N GLN A 38 20.63 2.87 -47.01
CA GLN A 38 20.15 2.52 -48.34
C GLN A 38 18.66 2.13 -48.34
N ASN A 39 18.21 1.42 -47.31
CA ASN A 39 16.82 0.99 -47.18
C ASN A 39 15.84 2.14 -46.89
N LEU A 40 16.35 3.26 -46.36
CA LEU A 40 15.55 4.47 -46.05
C LEU A 40 15.60 5.54 -47.15
N LYS A 41 16.53 5.45 -48.12
CA LYS A 41 16.80 6.47 -49.15
C LYS A 41 15.57 7.03 -49.87
N ASN A 42 14.64 6.16 -50.27
CA ASN A 42 13.48 6.55 -51.09
C ASN A 42 12.15 6.41 -50.36
N THR A 43 12.13 5.77 -49.20
CA THR A 43 10.88 5.44 -48.52
C THR A 43 11.11 5.43 -47.01
N PRO A 44 10.45 6.32 -46.25
CA PRO A 44 10.52 6.28 -44.81
C PRO A 44 9.82 5.03 -44.29
N LEU A 45 10.43 4.36 -43.32
CA LEU A 45 9.95 3.08 -42.77
C LEU A 45 9.69 3.21 -41.28
N SER A 46 8.75 2.42 -40.76
CA SER A 46 8.68 2.20 -39.32
C SER A 46 9.89 1.41 -38.84
N VAL A 47 10.18 1.46 -37.53
CA VAL A 47 11.25 0.65 -36.91
C VAL A 47 11.03 -0.85 -37.21
N TYR A 48 9.78 -1.29 -37.18
CA TYR A 48 9.39 -2.67 -37.45
C TYR A 48 9.63 -3.06 -38.91
N ASP A 49 9.16 -2.27 -39.86
CA ASP A 49 9.36 -2.55 -41.30
C ASP A 49 10.85 -2.53 -41.67
N LEU A 50 11.61 -1.61 -41.07
CA LEU A 50 13.06 -1.57 -41.23
C LEU A 50 13.72 -2.85 -40.69
N SER A 51 13.27 -3.35 -39.53
CA SER A 51 13.80 -4.61 -38.97
C SER A 51 13.59 -5.81 -39.90
N LEU A 52 12.41 -5.90 -40.53
CA LEU A 52 12.09 -6.94 -41.50
C LEU A 52 12.96 -6.86 -42.75
N LYS A 53 13.18 -5.65 -43.28
CA LYS A 53 14.04 -5.45 -44.45
C LYS A 53 15.50 -5.79 -44.17
N LEU A 54 15.99 -5.45 -42.97
CA LEU A 54 17.37 -5.68 -42.56
C LEU A 54 17.62 -7.12 -42.08
N GLY A 55 16.56 -7.89 -41.78
CA GLY A 55 16.67 -9.24 -41.23
C GLY A 55 17.25 -9.26 -39.81
N ILE A 56 16.95 -8.23 -39.00
CA ILE A 56 17.42 -8.10 -37.61
C ILE A 56 16.24 -8.05 -36.63
N SER A 57 16.50 -8.19 -35.33
CA SER A 57 15.45 -8.08 -34.31
C SER A 57 14.85 -6.68 -34.25
N ASN A 58 13.57 -6.56 -33.89
CA ASN A 58 12.92 -5.26 -33.71
C ASN A 58 13.65 -4.37 -32.69
N ARG A 59 14.17 -4.98 -31.62
CA ARG A 59 14.97 -4.29 -30.59
C ARG A 59 16.28 -3.73 -31.14
N ALA A 60 16.99 -4.51 -31.95
CA ALA A 60 18.22 -4.05 -32.61
C ALA A 60 17.94 -2.86 -33.55
N SER A 61 16.86 -2.95 -34.32
CA SER A 61 16.39 -1.86 -35.20
C SER A 61 16.04 -0.61 -34.41
N GLU A 62 15.32 -0.75 -33.29
CA GLU A 62 14.90 0.36 -32.42
C GLU A 62 16.11 1.11 -31.87
N ILE A 63 17.05 0.38 -31.27
CA ILE A 63 18.22 0.96 -30.60
C ILE A 63 19.21 1.59 -31.58
N LEU A 64 19.47 0.97 -32.73
CA LEU A 64 20.27 1.61 -33.78
C LEU A 64 19.60 2.88 -34.29
N SER A 65 18.30 2.83 -34.57
CA SER A 65 17.55 4.00 -35.05
C SER A 65 17.52 5.13 -34.02
N GLN A 66 17.46 4.78 -32.74
CA GLN A 66 17.53 5.70 -31.61
C GLN A 66 18.86 6.44 -31.55
N VAL A 67 19.97 5.71 -31.58
CA VAL A 67 21.33 6.28 -31.59
C VAL A 67 21.55 7.16 -32.81
N LEU A 68 21.16 6.69 -34.00
CA LEU A 68 21.30 7.46 -35.24
C LEU A 68 20.42 8.72 -35.23
N ALA A 69 19.23 8.67 -34.64
CA ALA A 69 18.40 9.85 -34.44
C ALA A 69 19.05 10.83 -33.45
N GLY A 70 19.65 10.35 -32.36
CA GLY A 70 20.38 11.18 -31.41
C GLY A 70 21.63 11.83 -32.02
N LEU A 71 22.30 11.14 -32.96
CA LEU A 71 23.38 11.67 -33.78
C LEU A 71 22.90 12.64 -34.87
N LYS A 72 21.58 12.82 -35.03
CA LYS A 72 20.93 13.63 -36.08
C LYS A 72 21.21 13.12 -37.50
N LEU A 73 21.43 11.81 -37.64
CA LEU A 73 21.54 11.12 -38.92
C LEU A 73 20.17 10.56 -39.38
N LEU A 74 19.26 10.36 -38.44
CA LEU A 74 17.86 10.04 -38.72
C LEU A 74 16.94 11.06 -38.05
N LYS A 75 15.73 11.19 -38.58
CA LYS A 75 14.62 11.90 -37.94
C LYS A 75 13.47 10.92 -37.71
N LYS A 76 12.91 10.93 -36.49
CA LYS A 76 11.67 10.21 -36.16
C LYS A 76 10.49 11.16 -36.33
N TYR A 77 9.49 10.76 -37.12
CA TYR A 77 8.25 11.52 -37.30
C TYR A 77 7.12 10.57 -37.71
N ASP A 78 5.97 10.66 -37.03
CA ASP A 78 4.78 9.85 -37.32
C ASP A 78 5.10 8.34 -37.40
N GLU A 79 5.76 7.81 -36.36
CA GLU A 79 6.21 6.41 -36.25
C GLU A 79 7.16 5.92 -37.37
N LYS A 80 7.70 6.84 -38.18
CA LYS A 80 8.61 6.54 -39.29
C LYS A 80 9.97 7.21 -39.13
N LEU A 81 10.96 6.58 -39.75
CA LEU A 81 12.35 7.00 -39.82
C LEU A 81 12.61 7.63 -41.17
N TYR A 82 13.23 8.81 -41.15
CA TYR A 82 13.65 9.57 -42.31
C TYR A 82 15.16 9.78 -42.25
N LEU A 83 15.82 9.74 -43.41
CA LEU A 83 17.18 10.24 -43.52
C LEU A 83 17.19 11.75 -43.30
N THR A 84 18.25 12.27 -42.70
CA THR A 84 18.56 13.70 -42.72
C THR A 84 19.33 14.05 -44.00
N PRO A 85 19.37 15.34 -44.42
CA PRO A 85 20.15 15.75 -45.59
C PRO A 85 21.62 15.33 -45.52
N GLU A 86 22.21 15.35 -44.32
CA GLU A 86 23.58 14.90 -44.08
C GLU A 86 23.74 13.41 -44.39
N SER A 87 22.79 12.58 -43.96
CA SER A 87 22.82 11.13 -44.24
C SER A 87 22.59 10.83 -45.72
N GLU A 88 21.65 11.52 -46.38
CA GLU A 88 21.42 11.35 -47.82
C GLU A 88 22.66 11.73 -48.65
N MET A 89 23.34 12.80 -48.25
CA MET A 89 24.51 13.31 -48.96
C MET A 89 25.76 12.45 -48.72
N TYR A 90 26.02 12.01 -47.49
CA TYR A 90 27.32 11.42 -47.13
C TYR A 90 27.29 9.92 -46.82
N LEU A 91 26.12 9.30 -46.62
CA LEU A 91 25.99 7.90 -46.16
C LEU A 91 25.27 6.98 -47.16
N ILE A 92 25.02 7.47 -48.38
CA ILE A 92 24.44 6.68 -49.48
C ILE A 92 25.55 6.29 -50.48
N PRO A 93 25.76 5.00 -50.78
CA PRO A 93 26.85 4.54 -51.65
C PRO A 93 26.86 5.15 -53.06
N GLU A 94 25.70 5.50 -53.62
CA GLU A 94 25.64 6.13 -54.95
C GLU A 94 25.95 7.64 -54.93
N SER A 95 26.10 8.26 -53.76
CA SER A 95 26.47 9.66 -53.64
C SER A 95 27.96 9.86 -54.01
N PRO A 96 28.31 10.89 -54.81
CA PRO A 96 29.70 11.24 -55.06
C PRO A 96 30.44 11.73 -53.81
N TYR A 97 29.72 12.04 -52.72
CA TYR A 97 30.29 12.47 -51.44
C TYR A 97 30.31 11.35 -50.39
N TYR A 98 30.09 10.09 -50.77
CA TYR A 98 29.95 8.99 -49.83
C TYR A 98 31.21 8.76 -48.95
N TRP A 99 31.01 8.71 -47.63
CA TRP A 99 32.06 8.50 -46.62
C TRP A 99 32.39 7.03 -46.36
N GLY A 100 31.79 6.08 -47.09
CA GLY A 100 31.96 4.64 -46.89
C GLY A 100 33.39 4.16 -46.73
N PRO A 101 34.38 4.59 -47.54
CA PRO A 101 35.76 4.17 -47.35
C PRO A 101 36.33 4.46 -45.95
N LEU A 102 35.92 5.54 -45.29
CA LEU A 102 36.27 5.80 -43.89
C LEU A 102 35.60 4.77 -42.96
N LEU A 103 34.30 4.52 -43.17
CA LEU A 103 33.55 3.55 -42.36
C LEU A 103 34.09 2.13 -42.54
N HIS A 104 34.53 1.76 -43.74
CA HIS A 104 35.17 0.47 -44.02
C HIS A 104 36.41 0.25 -43.15
N HIS A 105 37.21 1.30 -42.90
CA HIS A 105 38.35 1.22 -42.00
C HIS A 105 37.95 1.06 -40.52
N VAL A 106 36.77 1.55 -40.13
CA VAL A 106 36.22 1.38 -38.77
C VAL A 106 35.79 -0.06 -38.51
N ARG A 107 35.44 -0.84 -39.56
CA ARG A 107 34.95 -2.23 -39.42
C ARG A 107 35.94 -3.18 -38.74
N ASP A 108 37.23 -2.86 -38.76
CA ASP A 108 38.26 -3.66 -38.11
C ASP A 108 38.35 -3.46 -36.58
N ARG A 109 37.73 -2.41 -36.04
CA ARG A 109 37.75 -2.08 -34.60
C ARG A 109 36.86 -3.01 -33.78
N SER A 110 37.22 -3.17 -32.50
CA SER A 110 36.51 -4.02 -31.54
C SER A 110 35.04 -3.62 -31.37
N GLU A 111 34.77 -2.32 -31.30
CA GLU A 111 33.45 -1.78 -31.00
C GLU A 111 32.48 -2.06 -32.16
N HIS A 112 32.95 -1.89 -33.41
CA HIS A 112 32.16 -2.24 -34.59
C HIS A 112 31.83 -3.73 -34.61
N LYS A 113 32.83 -4.59 -34.42
CA LYS A 113 32.64 -6.05 -34.44
C LYS A 113 31.67 -6.50 -33.36
N ALA A 114 31.82 -6.01 -32.13
CA ALA A 114 30.90 -6.34 -31.04
C ALA A 114 29.47 -5.88 -31.33
N LEU A 115 29.30 -4.63 -31.79
CA LEU A 115 27.98 -4.10 -32.09
C LEU A 115 27.31 -4.81 -33.28
N LEU A 116 28.05 -5.10 -34.35
CA LEU A 116 27.52 -5.80 -35.50
C LEU A 116 26.98 -7.18 -35.12
N ILE A 117 27.68 -7.91 -34.26
CA ILE A 117 27.25 -9.22 -33.78
C ILE A 117 26.01 -9.06 -32.89
N ALA A 118 26.00 -8.07 -31.99
CA ALA A 118 24.83 -7.77 -31.17
C ALA A 118 23.59 -7.47 -32.03
N VAL A 119 23.75 -6.71 -33.10
CA VAL A 119 22.65 -6.35 -34.02
C VAL A 119 22.17 -7.54 -34.85
N ARG A 120 23.06 -8.33 -35.44
CA ARG A 120 22.69 -9.44 -36.34
C ARG A 120 22.20 -10.68 -35.60
N GLU A 121 22.87 -11.02 -34.51
CA GLU A 121 22.67 -12.29 -33.83
C GLU A 121 21.86 -12.12 -32.54
N ASN A 122 21.47 -10.88 -32.23
CA ASN A 122 20.90 -10.50 -30.93
C ASN A 122 21.80 -11.07 -29.83
N ARG A 123 23.14 -10.93 -29.99
CA ARG A 123 24.17 -11.34 -29.02
C ARG A 123 25.51 -10.60 -29.03
N ASN A 124 26.07 -10.34 -27.85
CA ASN A 124 27.46 -9.86 -27.73
C ASN A 124 28.42 -11.00 -27.34
N PRO A 125 29.33 -11.43 -28.23
CA PRO A 125 30.36 -12.42 -27.90
C PRO A 125 31.59 -11.81 -27.19
N PHE A 126 31.70 -10.48 -27.14
CA PHE A 126 32.79 -9.73 -26.53
C PHE A 126 32.37 -8.98 -25.27
N SER A 127 31.28 -9.41 -24.61
CA SER A 127 30.89 -8.83 -23.33
C SER A 127 32.11 -8.81 -22.41
N ILE A 128 32.55 -7.60 -22.01
CA ILE A 128 33.60 -7.37 -21.01
C ILE A 128 33.21 -8.06 -19.69
N TYR A 129 31.92 -8.38 -19.56
CA TYR A 129 31.24 -9.01 -18.46
C TYR A 129 30.76 -10.46 -18.75
N GLY A 130 31.02 -11.08 -19.90
CA GLY A 130 30.56 -12.45 -20.16
C GLY A 130 29.06 -12.68 -19.88
N LYS A 131 28.71 -13.79 -19.19
CA LYS A 131 27.35 -14.19 -18.76
C LYS A 131 26.88 -13.50 -17.45
N ILE A 132 27.48 -12.38 -17.06
CA ILE A 132 27.38 -11.82 -15.71
C ILE A 132 25.94 -11.53 -15.27
N SER A 133 25.05 -11.04 -16.13
CA SER A 133 23.62 -10.85 -15.79
C SER A 133 22.96 -12.14 -15.27
N SER A 134 23.22 -13.28 -15.94
CA SER A 134 22.74 -14.59 -15.49
C SER A 134 23.44 -15.10 -14.23
N GLU A 135 24.72 -14.77 -14.04
CA GLU A 135 25.50 -15.14 -12.84
C GLU A 135 25.09 -14.33 -11.60
N TRP A 136 24.65 -13.08 -11.79
CA TRP A 136 24.03 -12.27 -10.75
C TRP A 136 22.66 -12.86 -10.37
N GLU A 137 21.82 -13.13 -11.36
CA GLU A 137 20.46 -13.66 -11.16
C GLU A 137 20.46 -15.01 -10.43
N ASN A 138 21.38 -15.91 -10.80
CA ASN A 138 21.48 -17.24 -10.21
C ASN A 138 22.35 -17.28 -8.94
N SER A 139 22.99 -16.17 -8.57
CA SER A 139 23.93 -16.05 -7.45
C SER A 139 25.20 -16.90 -7.58
N SER A 140 25.71 -17.11 -8.80
CA SER A 140 26.92 -17.88 -9.11
C SER A 140 28.15 -17.03 -9.41
N ILE A 141 28.05 -15.70 -9.36
CA ILE A 141 29.19 -14.81 -9.65
C ILE A 141 30.32 -14.98 -8.63
N ASN A 142 31.57 -14.89 -9.09
CA ASN A 142 32.75 -15.00 -8.23
C ASN A 142 33.12 -13.63 -7.59
N ILE A 143 33.90 -13.68 -6.50
CA ILE A 143 34.21 -12.50 -5.68
C ILE A 143 35.07 -11.46 -6.40
N GLU A 144 36.00 -11.88 -7.25
CA GLU A 144 36.90 -10.97 -7.94
C GLU A 144 36.15 -10.17 -9.01
N THR A 145 35.30 -10.86 -9.78
CA THR A 145 34.42 -10.22 -10.75
C THR A 145 33.42 -9.29 -10.07
N ALA A 146 32.75 -9.74 -9.00
CA ALA A 146 31.81 -8.93 -8.24
C ALA A 146 32.48 -7.66 -7.66
N LYS A 147 33.72 -7.78 -7.17
CA LYS A 147 34.48 -6.65 -6.64
C LYS A 147 34.85 -5.63 -7.73
N LYS A 148 35.37 -6.09 -8.86
CA LYS A 148 35.71 -5.20 -10.00
C LYS A 148 34.48 -4.47 -10.52
N PHE A 149 33.35 -5.18 -10.65
CA PHE A 149 32.08 -4.59 -11.06
C PHE A 149 31.59 -3.54 -10.04
N THR A 150 31.61 -3.88 -8.74
CA THR A 150 31.22 -2.96 -7.66
C THR A 150 32.09 -1.69 -7.65
N GLU A 151 33.41 -1.82 -7.82
CA GLU A 151 34.34 -0.68 -7.88
C GLU A 151 34.09 0.23 -9.10
N LEU A 152 33.79 -0.37 -10.25
CA LEU A 152 33.43 0.38 -11.45
C LEU A 152 32.12 1.16 -11.23
N MET A 153 31.06 0.46 -10.80
CA MET A 153 29.75 1.09 -10.59
C MET A 153 29.81 2.17 -9.51
N HIS A 154 30.60 1.97 -8.45
CA HIS A 154 30.85 3.00 -7.44
C HIS A 154 31.44 4.27 -8.04
N SER A 155 32.41 4.15 -8.95
CA SER A 155 33.07 5.30 -9.59
C SER A 155 32.10 6.17 -10.38
N MET A 156 31.06 5.57 -10.96
CA MET A 156 30.08 6.25 -11.81
C MET A 156 28.85 6.75 -11.05
N THR A 157 28.51 6.16 -9.90
CA THR A 157 27.21 6.42 -9.23
C THR A 157 27.33 7.23 -7.96
N PHE A 158 28.47 7.15 -7.25
CA PHE A 158 28.56 7.70 -5.91
C PHE A 158 28.41 9.23 -5.88
N ALA A 159 29.03 9.95 -6.82
CA ALA A 159 28.90 11.40 -6.87
C ALA A 159 27.46 11.86 -7.21
N PRO A 160 26.80 11.34 -8.27
CA PRO A 160 25.39 11.63 -8.52
C PRO A 160 24.46 11.36 -7.33
N ILE A 161 24.66 10.25 -6.62
CA ILE A 161 23.87 9.87 -5.44
C ILE A 161 24.07 10.87 -4.30
N VAL A 162 25.31 11.22 -3.99
CA VAL A 162 25.63 12.16 -2.90
C VAL A 162 25.06 13.54 -3.17
N SER A 163 25.08 13.99 -4.42
CA SER A 163 24.40 15.22 -4.84
C SER A 163 22.88 15.11 -4.69
N SER A 164 22.31 13.96 -5.05
CA SER A 164 20.87 13.70 -4.94
C SER A 164 20.36 13.70 -3.50
N VAL A 165 21.13 13.15 -2.55
CA VAL A 165 20.76 13.21 -1.13
C VAL A 165 20.71 14.65 -0.61
N LYS A 166 21.58 15.53 -1.10
CA LYS A 166 21.67 16.94 -0.66
C LYS A 166 20.50 17.81 -1.10
N ILE A 167 19.77 17.43 -2.15
CA ILE A 167 18.57 18.16 -2.60
C ILE A 167 17.31 17.79 -1.80
N GLY A 168 17.45 17.09 -0.66
CA GLY A 168 16.37 16.88 0.30
C GLY A 168 15.37 15.76 -0.06
N ILE A 169 15.67 14.92 -1.05
CA ILE A 169 14.75 13.86 -1.51
C ILE A 169 14.33 12.86 -0.41
N PHE A 170 15.16 12.74 0.63
CA PHE A 170 14.94 11.81 1.74
C PHE A 170 14.46 12.49 3.02
N GLU A 171 14.07 13.77 3.00
CA GLU A 171 13.67 14.50 4.21
C GLU A 171 12.60 13.80 5.04
N SER A 172 11.63 13.15 4.39
CA SER A 172 10.54 12.39 5.01
C SER A 172 10.87 10.94 5.38
N VAL A 173 12.06 10.44 5.02
CA VAL A 173 12.45 9.03 5.21
C VAL A 173 13.26 8.88 6.48
N SER A 174 12.81 8.04 7.41
CA SER A 174 13.48 7.75 8.69
C SER A 174 14.42 6.54 8.60
N LYS A 175 14.07 5.56 7.77
CA LYS A 175 14.76 4.29 7.55
C LYS A 175 14.76 3.95 6.06
N LEU A 176 15.93 4.05 5.43
CA LEU A 176 16.11 3.73 4.00
C LEU A 176 16.62 2.30 3.81
N LEU A 177 16.01 1.52 2.93
CA LEU A 177 16.55 0.25 2.44
C LEU A 177 17.12 0.42 1.03
N ASP A 178 18.41 0.18 0.86
CA ASP A 178 19.10 0.22 -0.43
C ASP A 178 19.19 -1.18 -1.03
N VAL A 179 18.37 -1.46 -2.05
CA VAL A 179 18.23 -2.80 -2.65
C VAL A 179 19.15 -2.91 -3.87
N GLY A 180 19.98 -3.96 -3.90
CA GLY A 180 21.08 -4.07 -4.86
C GLY A 180 22.15 -2.99 -4.61
N GLY A 181 22.39 -2.67 -3.34
CA GLY A 181 23.19 -1.49 -2.97
C GLY A 181 24.66 -1.53 -3.39
N GLY A 182 25.22 -2.70 -3.75
CA GLY A 182 26.60 -2.84 -4.22
C GLY A 182 27.61 -2.31 -3.21
N SER A 183 28.24 -1.17 -3.51
CA SER A 183 29.13 -0.47 -2.58
C SER A 183 28.40 0.22 -1.41
N GLY A 184 27.08 0.16 -1.36
CA GLY A 184 26.23 0.83 -0.37
C GLY A 184 26.08 2.32 -0.60
N SER A 185 26.15 2.79 -1.84
CA SER A 185 26.27 4.21 -2.17
C SER A 185 25.13 5.06 -1.60
N PHE A 186 23.88 4.63 -1.77
CA PHE A 186 22.71 5.34 -1.25
C PHE A 186 22.64 5.27 0.28
N ALA A 187 22.79 4.07 0.85
CA ALA A 187 22.77 3.88 2.30
C ALA A 187 23.86 4.69 3.02
N ILE A 188 25.07 4.74 2.48
CA ILE A 188 26.20 5.53 3.02
C ILE A 188 25.92 7.03 2.89
N ALA A 189 25.48 7.49 1.72
CA ALA A 189 25.17 8.90 1.52
C ALA A 189 24.03 9.37 2.44
N PHE A 190 22.96 8.57 2.55
CA PHE A 190 21.84 8.82 3.47
C PHE A 190 22.30 8.84 4.93
N ALA A 191 23.03 7.83 5.40
CA ALA A 191 23.50 7.76 6.79
C ALA A 191 24.35 8.98 7.17
N LYS A 192 25.22 9.45 6.25
CA LYS A 192 26.04 10.63 6.52
C LYS A 192 25.31 11.95 6.46
N SER A 193 24.28 12.06 5.63
CA SER A 193 23.44 13.26 5.57
C SER A 193 22.44 13.34 6.73
N TYR A 194 22.06 12.20 7.31
CA TYR A 194 21.08 12.12 8.39
C TYR A 194 21.60 11.27 9.56
N PRO A 195 22.40 11.84 10.49
CA PRO A 195 23.07 11.10 11.56
C PRO A 195 22.15 10.31 12.51
N ASP A 196 20.93 10.81 12.73
CA ASP A 196 19.94 10.19 13.63
C ASP A 196 19.09 9.10 12.94
N ARG A 197 19.30 8.88 11.65
CA ARG A 197 18.52 7.95 10.83
C ARG A 197 19.30 6.67 10.55
N LYS A 198 18.57 5.61 10.21
CA LYS A 198 19.14 4.27 9.94
C LYS A 198 18.99 3.89 8.48
N ALA A 199 19.92 3.09 7.98
CA ALA A 199 19.79 2.50 6.65
C ALA A 199 19.98 0.99 6.70
N GLY A 200 19.41 0.30 5.72
CA GLY A 200 19.64 -1.08 5.40
C GLY A 200 20.26 -1.17 4.01
N ILE A 201 21.07 -2.20 3.77
CA ILE A 201 21.48 -2.61 2.43
C ILE A 201 21.02 -4.05 2.26
N PHE A 202 20.36 -4.35 1.14
CA PHE A 202 19.96 -5.70 0.78
C PHE A 202 20.62 -6.11 -0.52
N ASP A 203 21.53 -7.08 -0.45
CA ASP A 203 22.31 -7.55 -1.60
C ASP A 203 22.70 -9.02 -1.45
N LEU A 204 23.31 -9.61 -2.48
CA LEU A 204 23.81 -10.97 -2.40
C LEU A 204 24.80 -11.12 -1.23
N PRO A 205 24.86 -12.30 -0.57
CA PRO A 205 25.80 -12.54 0.53
C PRO A 205 27.25 -12.18 0.17
N LEU A 206 27.68 -12.51 -1.04
CA LEU A 206 29.03 -12.22 -1.52
C LEU A 206 29.29 -10.71 -1.67
N VAL A 207 28.31 -9.96 -2.20
CA VAL A 207 28.41 -8.51 -2.33
C VAL A 207 28.42 -7.84 -0.97
N SER A 208 27.60 -8.35 -0.03
CA SER A 208 27.56 -7.86 1.34
C SER A 208 28.93 -7.89 2.01
N GLU A 209 29.79 -8.87 1.70
CA GLU A 209 31.18 -8.90 2.18
C GLU A 209 32.02 -7.76 1.60
N ILE A 210 31.85 -7.43 0.32
CA ILE A 210 32.52 -6.30 -0.34
C ILE A 210 32.02 -4.97 0.24
N THR A 211 30.71 -4.85 0.48
CA THR A 211 30.07 -3.63 1.01
C THR A 211 30.61 -3.25 2.39
N LYS A 212 30.99 -4.21 3.25
CA LYS A 212 31.54 -3.95 4.59
C LYS A 212 32.75 -3.02 4.54
N ASP A 213 33.64 -3.21 3.56
CA ASP A 213 34.83 -2.38 3.39
C ASP A 213 34.46 -0.92 3.11
N TYR A 214 33.42 -0.68 2.32
CA TYR A 214 32.91 0.67 2.04
C TYR A 214 32.24 1.29 3.28
N ILE A 215 31.38 0.56 3.98
CA ILE A 215 30.73 1.04 5.22
C ILE A 215 31.78 1.47 6.23
N LYS A 216 32.84 0.66 6.40
CA LYS A 216 33.97 0.97 7.28
C LYS A 216 34.79 2.15 6.78
N LYS A 217 35.10 2.22 5.48
CA LYS A 217 35.83 3.33 4.84
C LYS A 217 35.16 4.68 5.09
N PHE A 218 33.83 4.69 5.14
CA PHE A 218 33.03 5.88 5.42
C PHE A 218 32.62 6.03 6.88
N ASP A 219 32.97 5.14 7.83
CA ASP A 219 32.59 5.25 9.26
C ASP A 219 31.05 5.32 9.43
N ALA A 220 30.33 4.36 8.82
CA ALA A 220 28.86 4.28 8.83
C ALA A 220 28.30 3.00 9.52
N GLU A 221 29.16 2.21 10.16
CA GLU A 221 28.84 0.90 10.76
C GLU A 221 27.73 0.97 11.82
N LYS A 222 27.60 2.09 12.54
CA LYS A 222 26.57 2.27 13.57
C LYS A 222 25.17 2.55 13.01
N GLN A 223 25.07 2.97 11.75
CA GLN A 223 23.82 3.40 11.13
C GLN A 223 23.29 2.42 10.08
N ILE A 224 24.18 1.62 9.49
CA ILE A 224 23.84 0.72 8.38
C ILE A 224 23.77 -0.72 8.85
N THR A 225 22.66 -1.38 8.54
CA THR A 225 22.48 -2.83 8.70
C THR A 225 22.59 -3.53 7.36
N LEU A 226 23.39 -4.59 7.28
CA LEU A 226 23.48 -5.44 6.09
C LEU A 226 22.47 -6.58 6.19
N HIS A 227 21.74 -6.78 5.10
CA HIS A 227 20.84 -7.90 4.88
C HIS A 227 21.30 -8.63 3.62
N SER A 228 21.39 -9.94 3.70
CA SER A 228 21.86 -10.73 2.55
C SER A 228 20.71 -11.53 1.94
N GLY A 229 20.61 -11.50 0.61
CA GLY A 229 19.61 -12.24 -0.15
C GLY A 229 19.63 -11.90 -1.63
N ASN A 230 18.90 -12.69 -2.42
CA ASN A 230 18.71 -12.47 -3.84
C ASN A 230 17.37 -11.75 -4.06
N PHE A 231 17.40 -10.55 -4.62
CA PHE A 231 16.19 -9.72 -4.74
C PHE A 231 15.11 -10.25 -5.70
N PHE A 232 15.40 -11.31 -6.47
CA PHE A 232 14.39 -12.01 -7.26
C PHE A 232 13.78 -13.22 -6.55
N LYS A 233 14.43 -13.73 -5.51
CA LYS A 233 14.05 -14.99 -4.83
C LYS A 233 13.58 -14.76 -3.39
N ASP A 234 14.22 -13.83 -2.69
CA ASP A 234 14.05 -13.61 -1.26
C ASP A 234 13.20 -12.35 -0.99
N ALA A 235 12.45 -12.38 0.11
CA ALA A 235 11.65 -11.24 0.53
C ALA A 235 12.54 -10.10 1.05
N PHE A 236 12.21 -8.86 0.69
CA PHE A 236 12.94 -7.71 1.22
C PHE A 236 12.64 -7.51 2.72
N PRO A 237 13.63 -7.04 3.50
CA PRO A 237 13.44 -6.64 4.90
C PRO A 237 12.29 -5.63 5.08
N LYS A 238 11.47 -5.83 6.11
CA LYS A 238 10.36 -4.94 6.49
C LYS A 238 10.79 -3.86 7.49
N GLY A 239 9.91 -2.88 7.76
CA GLY A 239 10.16 -1.82 8.74
C GLY A 239 10.93 -0.62 8.20
N TYR A 240 10.98 -0.46 6.88
CA TYR A 240 11.60 0.66 6.17
C TYR A 240 10.51 1.56 5.55
N ASP A 241 10.66 2.87 5.71
CA ASP A 241 9.77 3.90 5.16
C ASP A 241 10.36 4.58 3.89
N GLY A 242 11.56 4.17 3.48
CA GLY A 242 12.13 4.45 2.18
C GLY A 242 12.80 3.22 1.57
N LEU A 243 12.71 3.05 0.25
CA LEU A 243 13.41 2.00 -0.49
C LEU A 243 14.02 2.57 -1.77
N SER A 244 15.33 2.39 -1.97
CA SER A 244 16.06 2.85 -3.15
C SER A 244 16.52 1.70 -4.04
N PHE A 245 16.50 1.95 -5.34
CA PHE A 245 17.19 1.20 -6.38
C PHE A 245 18.07 2.18 -7.16
N SER A 246 19.30 1.79 -7.47
CA SER A 246 20.21 2.62 -8.27
C SER A 246 20.92 1.78 -9.29
N ASN A 247 20.75 2.09 -10.58
CA ASN A 247 21.32 1.29 -11.65
C ASN A 247 20.95 -0.18 -11.50
N ILE A 248 19.66 -0.45 -11.31
CA ILE A 248 19.14 -1.82 -11.15
C ILE A 248 18.07 -2.07 -12.21
N PHE A 249 17.13 -1.14 -12.41
CA PHE A 249 16.01 -1.38 -13.31
C PHE A 249 16.50 -1.54 -14.74
N HIS A 250 17.55 -0.80 -15.14
CA HIS A 250 18.07 -0.90 -16.50
C HIS A 250 18.79 -2.23 -16.81
N ASP A 251 19.20 -3.00 -15.80
CA ASP A 251 19.88 -4.29 -15.99
C ASP A 251 18.92 -5.42 -16.41
N TRP A 252 17.61 -5.21 -16.27
CA TRP A 252 16.63 -6.29 -16.38
C TRP A 252 15.51 -5.97 -17.36
N SER A 253 14.91 -7.04 -17.89
CA SER A 253 13.69 -6.95 -18.70
C SER A 253 12.56 -6.22 -17.97
N PRO A 254 11.67 -5.51 -18.67
CA PRO A 254 10.50 -4.84 -18.09
C PRO A 254 9.67 -5.72 -17.14
N GLU A 255 9.48 -7.01 -17.47
CA GLU A 255 8.73 -7.98 -16.65
C GLU A 255 9.39 -8.24 -15.30
N LYS A 256 10.72 -8.27 -15.25
CA LYS A 256 11.49 -8.40 -14.01
C LYS A 256 11.42 -7.12 -13.20
N CYS A 257 11.50 -5.95 -13.84
CA CYS A 257 11.33 -4.66 -13.18
C CYS A 257 9.96 -4.50 -12.54
N LYS A 258 8.89 -4.98 -13.20
CA LYS A 258 7.54 -5.07 -12.63
C LYS A 258 7.50 -5.93 -11.35
N LYS A 259 8.17 -7.09 -11.36
CA LYS A 259 8.28 -7.93 -10.16
C LYS A 259 9.04 -7.23 -9.03
N LEU A 260 10.17 -6.57 -9.32
CA LEU A 260 10.93 -5.81 -8.34
C LEU A 260 10.12 -4.66 -7.73
N ALA A 261 9.40 -3.91 -8.56
CA ALA A 261 8.49 -2.86 -8.08
C ALA A 261 7.40 -3.44 -7.16
N LYS A 262 6.85 -4.63 -7.48
CA LYS A 262 5.88 -5.31 -6.62
C LYS A 262 6.47 -5.76 -5.29
N TYR A 263 7.67 -6.34 -5.29
CA TYR A 263 8.36 -6.75 -4.06
C TYR A 263 8.69 -5.54 -3.17
N ALA A 264 9.12 -4.43 -3.78
CA ALA A 264 9.33 -3.18 -3.08
C ALA A 264 8.03 -2.66 -2.47
N TYR A 265 6.93 -2.67 -3.23
CA TYR A 265 5.61 -2.27 -2.72
C TYR A 265 5.17 -3.12 -1.53
N ASP A 266 5.40 -4.43 -1.57
CA ASP A 266 4.97 -5.34 -0.50
C ASP A 266 5.77 -5.19 0.79
N ALA A 267 7.07 -4.89 0.69
CA ALA A 267 7.96 -4.74 1.84
C ALA A 267 7.93 -3.35 2.49
N LEU A 268 7.68 -2.29 1.72
CA LEU A 268 7.69 -0.91 2.18
C LEU A 268 6.55 -0.63 3.17
N GLU A 269 6.79 0.18 4.20
CA GLU A 269 5.74 0.59 5.14
C GLU A 269 4.66 1.45 4.45
N PRO A 270 3.37 1.37 4.85
CA PRO A 270 2.34 2.25 4.32
C PRO A 270 2.66 3.74 4.58
N GLY A 271 2.59 4.56 3.54
CA GLY A 271 3.06 5.95 3.54
C GLY A 271 4.52 6.11 3.14
N GLY A 272 5.27 5.02 2.99
CA GLY A 272 6.68 5.05 2.60
C GLY A 272 6.91 5.39 1.13
N HIS A 273 8.18 5.67 0.82
CA HIS A 273 8.61 6.12 -0.51
C HIS A 273 9.51 5.11 -1.23
N ILE A 274 9.29 4.94 -2.53
CA ILE A 274 10.25 4.28 -3.43
C ILE A 274 11.03 5.32 -4.24
N PHE A 275 12.31 5.07 -4.45
CA PHE A 275 13.23 5.90 -5.22
C PHE A 275 13.97 5.05 -6.26
N ILE A 276 13.78 5.35 -7.54
CA ILE A 276 14.49 4.68 -8.65
C ILE A 276 15.46 5.69 -9.26
N HIS A 277 16.76 5.47 -9.09
CA HIS A 277 17.83 6.32 -9.60
C HIS A 277 18.42 5.71 -10.88
N GLU A 278 18.11 6.32 -12.03
CA GLU A 278 18.42 5.80 -13.37
C GLU A 278 18.72 6.96 -14.35
N CYS A 279 19.45 6.65 -15.43
CA CYS A 279 19.60 7.55 -16.58
C CYS A 279 18.37 7.44 -17.49
N LEU A 280 17.59 8.52 -17.62
CA LEU A 280 16.32 8.44 -18.34
C LEU A 280 16.42 8.97 -19.77
N LEU A 281 15.83 8.22 -20.70
CA LEU A 281 15.57 8.64 -22.07
C LEU A 281 14.37 9.61 -22.12
N ASN A 282 14.35 10.46 -23.14
CA ASN A 282 13.17 11.23 -23.52
C ASN A 282 12.13 10.32 -24.20
N PRO A 283 10.88 10.78 -24.40
CA PRO A 283 9.81 9.92 -24.94
C PRO A 283 10.08 9.30 -26.31
N ASP A 284 10.74 10.00 -27.23
CA ASP A 284 11.13 9.45 -28.56
C ASP A 284 12.43 8.61 -28.52
N LYS A 285 13.00 8.49 -27.32
CA LYS A 285 14.23 7.81 -26.95
C LYS A 285 15.51 8.35 -27.58
N SER A 286 15.47 9.39 -28.42
CA SER A 286 16.67 9.87 -29.13
C SER A 286 17.56 10.81 -28.31
N SER A 287 17.20 11.13 -27.07
CA SER A 287 18.01 11.99 -26.20
C SER A 287 17.87 11.65 -24.71
N PRO A 288 18.86 12.00 -23.86
CA PRO A 288 20.19 12.50 -24.22
C PRO A 288 21.00 11.48 -25.05
N LEU A 289 21.84 11.96 -25.97
CA LEU A 289 22.63 11.10 -26.87
C LEU A 289 23.47 10.09 -26.07
N THR A 290 24.12 10.56 -25.01
CA THR A 290 24.91 9.73 -24.10
C THR A 290 24.08 8.61 -23.46
N VAL A 291 22.85 8.89 -23.06
CA VAL A 291 21.94 7.86 -22.50
C VAL A 291 21.49 6.88 -23.58
N SER A 292 21.33 7.32 -24.84
CA SER A 292 21.04 6.43 -25.97
C SER A 292 22.20 5.49 -26.28
N PHE A 293 23.45 5.97 -26.19
CA PHE A 293 24.61 5.09 -26.27
C PHE A 293 24.75 4.19 -25.05
N TYR A 294 24.30 4.64 -23.87
CA TYR A 294 24.27 3.77 -22.71
C TYR A 294 23.24 2.64 -22.91
N ASP A 295 22.09 2.95 -23.51
CA ASP A 295 21.09 1.94 -23.89
C ASP A 295 21.63 0.95 -24.93
N LEU A 296 22.35 1.44 -25.96
CA LEU A 296 23.09 0.58 -26.90
C LEU A 296 24.09 -0.32 -26.18
N TYR A 297 24.82 0.23 -25.21
CA TYR A 297 25.76 -0.52 -24.39
C TYR A 297 25.05 -1.61 -23.57
N MET A 298 23.92 -1.27 -22.95
CA MET A 298 23.10 -2.23 -22.20
C MET A 298 22.48 -3.29 -23.09
N PHE A 299 22.04 -2.95 -24.31
CA PHE A 299 21.50 -3.91 -25.27
C PHE A 299 22.48 -5.00 -25.68
N MET A 300 23.77 -4.68 -25.68
CA MET A 300 24.79 -5.70 -25.90
C MET A 300 24.82 -6.73 -24.76
N ASP A 301 24.23 -6.47 -23.60
CA ASP A 301 23.94 -7.46 -22.56
C ASP A 301 22.46 -7.92 -22.62
N PHE A 302 22.22 -9.23 -22.55
CA PHE A 302 20.89 -9.76 -22.83
C PHE A 302 19.89 -9.28 -21.79
N THR A 303 18.85 -8.61 -22.29
CA THR A 303 17.64 -8.17 -21.58
C THR A 303 17.65 -6.76 -20.98
N ALA A 304 18.81 -6.10 -20.88
CA ALA A 304 18.97 -4.78 -20.26
C ALA A 304 18.65 -3.59 -21.20
N GLN A 305 18.05 -2.53 -20.67
CA GLN A 305 17.64 -1.33 -21.43
C GLN A 305 17.58 -0.08 -20.56
N GLN A 306 17.76 1.10 -21.15
CA GLN A 306 17.39 2.36 -20.52
C GLN A 306 15.89 2.62 -20.70
N PHE A 307 15.29 3.32 -19.74
CA PHE A 307 13.87 3.60 -19.73
C PHE A 307 13.58 5.09 -19.93
N THR A 308 12.42 5.37 -20.51
CA THR A 308 11.79 6.68 -20.38
C THR A 308 11.20 6.85 -18.97
N GLN A 309 10.91 8.11 -18.61
CA GLN A 309 10.22 8.38 -17.35
C GLN A 309 8.84 7.69 -17.27
N ASP A 310 8.09 7.66 -18.37
CA ASP A 310 6.71 7.20 -18.38
C ASP A 310 6.65 5.68 -18.22
N GLU A 311 7.56 4.94 -18.88
CA GLU A 311 7.68 3.49 -18.74
C GLU A 311 7.94 3.08 -17.27
N LEU A 312 8.85 3.75 -16.56
CA LEU A 312 9.12 3.44 -15.15
C LEU A 312 7.98 3.87 -14.23
N ILE A 313 7.36 5.03 -14.49
CA ILE A 313 6.18 5.47 -13.73
C ILE A 313 5.03 4.46 -13.88
N ASP A 314 4.82 3.91 -15.07
CA ASP A 314 3.76 2.93 -15.31
C ASP A 314 4.05 1.60 -14.62
N ILE A 315 5.31 1.15 -14.60
CA ILE A 315 5.75 0.01 -13.79
C ILE A 315 5.41 0.23 -12.30
N LEU A 316 5.68 1.41 -11.76
CA LEU A 316 5.37 1.75 -10.36
C LEU A 316 3.87 1.80 -10.09
N LYS A 317 3.08 2.38 -11.00
CA LYS A 317 1.62 2.44 -10.88
C LYS A 317 1.01 1.04 -10.90
N GLU A 318 1.49 0.15 -11.76
CA GLU A 318 1.05 -1.24 -11.84
C GLU A 318 1.33 -2.00 -10.54
N ALA A 319 2.46 -1.72 -9.88
CA ALA A 319 2.78 -2.26 -8.56
C ALA A 319 1.89 -1.71 -7.42
N GLY A 320 1.19 -0.59 -7.63
CA GLY A 320 0.26 0.02 -6.67
C GLY A 320 0.71 1.37 -6.10
N PHE A 321 1.90 1.85 -6.45
CA PHE A 321 2.38 3.16 -6.02
C PHE A 321 1.55 4.30 -6.61
N LYS A 322 1.54 5.45 -5.92
CA LYS A 322 0.83 6.68 -6.28
C LYS A 322 1.76 7.87 -6.23
N GLU A 323 1.30 9.00 -6.79
CA GLU A 323 2.00 10.29 -6.73
C GLU A 323 3.45 10.21 -7.25
N ALA A 324 3.63 9.53 -8.38
CA ALA A 324 4.94 9.39 -9.00
C ALA A 324 5.41 10.73 -9.57
N SER A 325 6.65 11.10 -9.29
CA SER A 325 7.29 12.31 -9.80
C SER A 325 8.74 12.03 -10.20
N VAL A 326 9.26 12.83 -11.13
CA VAL A 326 10.65 12.73 -11.60
C VAL A 326 11.43 13.93 -11.11
N ILE A 327 12.55 13.66 -10.47
CA ILE A 327 13.48 14.66 -9.96
C ILE A 327 14.75 14.55 -10.77
N ARG A 328 15.07 15.60 -11.55
CA ARG A 328 16.34 15.66 -12.29
C ARG A 328 17.45 15.93 -11.29
N THR A 329 18.46 15.09 -11.31
CA THR A 329 19.58 15.16 -10.36
C THR A 329 20.83 15.62 -11.09
N PHE A 330 21.97 15.44 -10.43
CA PHE A 330 23.28 15.63 -11.03
C PHE A 330 23.52 14.62 -12.16
N SER A 331 24.40 14.94 -13.11
CA SER A 331 24.70 14.08 -14.26
C SER A 331 23.50 13.87 -15.21
N TYR A 332 23.51 12.77 -15.96
CA TYR A 332 22.38 12.27 -16.75
C TYR A 332 21.35 11.50 -15.89
N TYR A 333 21.63 11.31 -14.60
CA TYR A 333 20.75 10.60 -13.69
C TYR A 333 19.49 11.40 -13.35
N SER A 334 18.46 10.67 -12.98
CA SER A 334 17.22 11.19 -12.42
C SER A 334 16.70 10.23 -11.37
N ILE A 335 15.89 10.75 -10.45
CA ILE A 335 15.21 9.93 -9.45
C ILE A 335 13.72 9.96 -9.71
N ILE A 336 13.13 8.80 -9.92
CA ILE A 336 11.68 8.62 -9.91
C ILE A 336 11.28 8.28 -8.48
N ARG A 337 10.44 9.13 -7.90
CA ARG A 337 9.90 8.97 -6.55
C ARG A 337 8.42 8.65 -6.63
N ALA A 338 7.95 7.66 -5.87
CA ALA A 338 6.53 7.39 -5.71
C ALA A 338 6.20 6.95 -4.26
N ILE A 339 4.92 6.95 -3.90
CA ILE A 339 4.44 6.71 -2.53
C ILE A 339 3.60 5.44 -2.48
N LYS A 340 3.87 4.58 -1.49
CA LYS A 340 2.92 3.53 -1.11
C LYS A 340 1.80 4.19 -0.29
N PRO A 341 0.55 4.23 -0.78
CA PRO A 341 -0.51 4.91 -0.05
C PRO A 341 -0.70 4.27 1.34
N HIS A 342 -1.08 5.08 2.33
CA HIS A 342 -1.49 4.53 3.62
C HIS A 342 -2.64 3.53 3.42
N LYS A 343 -2.57 2.38 4.11
CA LYS A 343 -3.73 1.50 4.23
C LYS A 343 -4.84 2.32 4.88
N LYS A 344 -5.94 2.53 4.18
CA LYS A 344 -7.06 3.31 4.70
C LYS A 344 -7.74 2.48 5.77
N LYS A 345 -7.41 2.74 7.04
CA LYS A 345 -7.98 2.01 8.18
C LYS A 345 -9.50 2.15 8.19
N LEU A 346 -10.20 1.01 8.23
CA LEU A 346 -11.65 0.96 8.25
C LEU A 346 -12.17 0.42 9.58
N ALA A 347 -13.14 1.11 10.16
CA ALA A 347 -13.81 0.68 11.39
C ALA A 347 -15.24 0.22 11.09
N PHE A 348 -15.66 -0.91 11.66
CA PHE A 348 -17.07 -1.33 11.69
C PHE A 348 -17.71 -0.92 13.02
N VAL A 349 -18.92 -0.38 12.95
CA VAL A 349 -19.72 0.05 14.11
C VAL A 349 -20.99 -0.78 14.17
N PHE A 350 -21.17 -1.59 15.20
CA PHE A 350 -22.36 -2.42 15.37
C PHE A 350 -23.38 -1.71 16.27
N SER A 351 -24.54 -1.36 15.74
CA SER A 351 -25.57 -0.60 16.46
C SER A 351 -26.39 -1.46 17.41
N GLY A 352 -26.99 -0.84 18.44
CA GLY A 352 -27.92 -1.51 19.35
C GLY A 352 -29.38 -1.54 18.83
N ILE A 353 -30.30 -1.74 19.76
CA ILE A 353 -31.76 -1.68 19.52
C ILE A 353 -32.16 -0.28 19.03
N GLY A 354 -33.12 -0.22 18.12
CA GLY A 354 -33.67 1.00 17.52
C GLY A 354 -33.49 1.07 16.00
N THR A 355 -32.67 0.17 15.45
CA THR A 355 -32.36 0.08 14.01
C THR A 355 -33.26 -0.90 13.26
N GLN A 356 -34.10 -1.66 13.98
CA GLN A 356 -34.98 -2.67 13.40
C GLN A 356 -36.17 -2.08 12.65
N TRP A 357 -36.62 -2.80 11.61
CA TRP A 357 -37.86 -2.54 10.89
C TRP A 357 -38.47 -3.87 10.39
N SER A 358 -39.77 -3.90 10.09
CA SER A 358 -40.46 -5.14 9.70
C SER A 358 -39.83 -5.77 8.46
N LYS A 359 -39.51 -7.08 8.50
CA LYS A 359 -38.86 -7.82 7.42
C LYS A 359 -37.46 -7.31 7.04
N MET A 360 -36.76 -6.67 7.97
CA MET A 360 -35.35 -6.30 7.77
C MET A 360 -34.52 -7.49 7.29
N GLY A 361 -33.68 -7.27 6.27
CA GLY A 361 -32.84 -8.32 5.68
C GLY A 361 -33.54 -9.34 4.79
N LYS A 362 -34.86 -9.24 4.53
CA LYS A 362 -35.58 -10.20 3.68
C LYS A 362 -35.03 -10.28 2.26
N GLU A 363 -34.80 -9.14 1.62
CA GLU A 363 -34.27 -9.11 0.26
C GLU A 363 -32.86 -9.68 0.18
N LEU A 364 -31.99 -9.36 1.14
CA LEU A 364 -30.65 -9.95 1.24
C LEU A 364 -30.72 -11.46 1.49
N PHE A 365 -31.63 -11.91 2.36
CA PHE A 365 -31.87 -13.33 2.58
C PHE A 365 -32.32 -14.03 1.30
N GLU A 366 -33.09 -13.37 0.43
CA GLU A 366 -33.59 -13.93 -0.83
C GLU A 366 -32.57 -13.89 -1.98
N LYS A 367 -31.67 -12.91 -2.01
CA LYS A 367 -30.74 -12.67 -3.13
C LYS A 367 -29.29 -13.08 -2.85
N GLU A 368 -28.83 -12.97 -1.61
CA GLU A 368 -27.42 -13.14 -1.23
C GLU A 368 -27.18 -14.44 -0.47
N GLN A 369 -26.44 -15.37 -1.10
CA GLN A 369 -26.22 -16.71 -0.53
C GLN A 369 -25.46 -16.69 0.80
N ILE A 370 -24.46 -15.81 0.93
CA ILE A 370 -23.65 -15.68 2.15
C ILE A 370 -24.50 -15.18 3.30
N PHE A 371 -25.25 -14.10 3.09
CA PHE A 371 -26.18 -13.56 4.07
C PHE A 371 -27.18 -14.64 4.51
N ARG A 372 -27.81 -15.34 3.55
CA ARG A 372 -28.77 -16.41 3.84
C ARG A 372 -28.18 -17.53 4.71
N ASN A 373 -26.95 -17.96 4.42
CA ASN A 373 -26.28 -19.02 5.18
C ASN A 373 -26.01 -18.58 6.62
N VAL A 374 -25.50 -17.36 6.81
CA VAL A 374 -25.28 -16.80 8.14
C VAL A 374 -26.56 -16.75 8.96
N ILE A 375 -27.67 -16.27 8.38
CA ILE A 375 -28.96 -16.22 9.08
C ILE A 375 -29.42 -17.64 9.47
N LYS A 376 -29.26 -18.64 8.59
CA LYS A 376 -29.60 -20.04 8.89
C LYS A 376 -28.73 -20.64 9.99
N ASP A 377 -27.45 -20.29 10.03
CA ASP A 377 -26.54 -20.73 11.08
C ASP A 377 -26.91 -20.12 12.42
N CYS A 378 -27.18 -18.81 12.46
CA CYS A 378 -27.69 -18.13 13.66
C CYS A 378 -29.01 -18.76 14.14
N ASP A 379 -29.97 -18.99 13.22
CA ASP A 379 -31.27 -19.59 13.54
C ASP A 379 -31.11 -20.99 14.14
N ARG A 380 -30.30 -21.86 13.52
CA ARG A 380 -30.05 -23.22 14.01
C ARG A 380 -29.42 -23.22 15.40
N GLU A 381 -28.38 -22.42 15.63
CA GLU A 381 -27.69 -22.40 16.91
C GLU A 381 -28.56 -21.78 18.01
N PHE A 382 -29.29 -20.72 17.71
CA PHE A 382 -30.17 -20.06 18.66
C PHE A 382 -31.40 -20.92 19.01
N TYR A 383 -31.94 -21.67 18.05
CA TYR A 383 -33.08 -22.58 18.27
C TYR A 383 -32.79 -23.61 19.37
N LYS A 384 -31.54 -24.10 19.47
CA LYS A 384 -31.13 -25.08 20.49
C LYS A 384 -31.31 -24.57 21.93
N ILE A 385 -31.21 -23.26 22.14
CA ILE A 385 -31.26 -22.65 23.48
C ILE A 385 -32.58 -21.92 23.76
N ALA A 386 -33.23 -21.37 22.73
CA ALA A 386 -34.44 -20.54 22.87
C ALA A 386 -35.73 -21.26 22.46
N SER A 387 -35.66 -22.39 21.75
CA SER A 387 -36.81 -23.15 21.22
C SER A 387 -37.73 -22.35 20.29
N TRP A 388 -37.23 -21.29 19.65
CA TRP A 388 -37.94 -20.53 18.60
C TRP A 388 -36.99 -20.10 17.49
N SER A 389 -37.53 -19.75 16.31
CA SER A 389 -36.77 -19.47 15.09
C SER A 389 -36.63 -17.97 14.82
N ILE A 390 -35.38 -17.51 14.70
CA ILE A 390 -34.99 -16.16 14.25
C ILE A 390 -35.59 -15.87 12.88
N ILE A 391 -35.49 -16.80 11.93
CA ILE A 391 -36.02 -16.60 10.56
C ILE A 391 -37.54 -16.39 10.59
N LYS A 392 -38.26 -17.20 11.38
CA LYS A 392 -39.72 -17.06 11.50
C LYS A 392 -40.11 -15.71 12.07
N GLU A 393 -39.43 -15.23 13.12
CA GLU A 393 -39.76 -13.93 13.74
C GLU A 393 -39.29 -12.72 12.90
N LEU A 394 -38.16 -12.82 12.18
CA LEU A 394 -37.68 -11.78 11.24
C LEU A 394 -38.70 -11.45 10.16
N PHE A 395 -39.39 -12.47 9.62
CA PHE A 395 -40.29 -12.33 8.48
C PHE A 395 -41.78 -12.44 8.84
N LYS A 396 -42.10 -12.48 10.13
CA LYS A 396 -43.47 -12.59 10.65
C LYS A 396 -44.30 -11.34 10.35
N GLU A 397 -45.59 -11.56 10.12
CA GLU A 397 -46.62 -10.51 10.09
C GLU A 397 -47.82 -10.91 10.95
N PRO A 398 -48.27 -10.06 11.90
CA PRO A 398 -47.67 -8.78 12.29
C PRO A 398 -46.30 -8.97 12.98
N SER A 399 -45.41 -7.98 12.85
CA SER A 399 -44.05 -8.05 13.36
C SER A 399 -43.97 -7.99 14.90
N ASN A 400 -43.15 -8.86 15.47
CA ASN A 400 -42.82 -8.93 16.90
C ASN A 400 -41.50 -8.24 17.26
N LEU A 401 -40.82 -7.60 16.30
CA LEU A 401 -39.50 -6.98 16.51
C LEU A 401 -39.51 -5.75 17.45
N HIS A 402 -40.66 -5.43 18.05
CA HIS A 402 -40.77 -4.46 19.13
C HIS A 402 -40.42 -5.06 20.50
N LYS A 403 -40.37 -6.40 20.63
CA LYS A 403 -40.02 -7.08 21.88
C LYS A 403 -38.51 -7.31 21.97
N SER A 404 -37.89 -6.88 23.07
CA SER A 404 -36.44 -6.89 23.27
C SER A 404 -35.81 -8.29 23.18
N ASP A 405 -36.49 -9.31 23.69
CA ASP A 405 -36.07 -10.72 23.66
C ASP A 405 -36.03 -11.30 22.23
N ILE A 406 -36.88 -10.79 21.34
CA ILE A 406 -36.97 -11.21 19.94
C ILE A 406 -36.04 -10.37 19.05
N VAL A 407 -36.03 -9.05 19.22
CA VAL A 407 -35.30 -8.14 18.33
C VAL A 407 -33.79 -8.28 18.42
N ASN A 408 -33.24 -8.55 19.62
CA ASN A 408 -31.80 -8.62 19.82
C ASN A 408 -31.15 -9.79 19.05
N PRO A 409 -31.64 -11.04 19.14
CA PRO A 409 -31.13 -12.14 18.30
C PRO A 409 -31.32 -11.88 16.80
N CYS A 410 -32.42 -11.24 16.41
CA CYS A 410 -32.68 -10.88 15.02
C CYS A 410 -31.68 -9.83 14.49
N LEU A 411 -31.41 -8.78 15.26
CA LEU A 411 -30.41 -7.75 14.94
C LEU A 411 -29.01 -8.35 14.85
N PHE A 412 -28.62 -9.17 15.84
CA PHE A 412 -27.35 -9.89 15.81
C PHE A 412 -27.18 -10.66 14.50
N ALA A 413 -28.17 -11.48 14.13
CA ALA A 413 -28.09 -12.28 12.90
C ALA A 413 -27.95 -11.41 11.64
N VAL A 414 -28.75 -10.34 11.53
CA VAL A 414 -28.68 -9.42 10.38
C VAL A 414 -27.34 -8.69 10.32
N GLN A 415 -26.82 -8.21 11.44
CA GLN A 415 -25.54 -7.52 11.50
C GLN A 415 -24.38 -8.43 11.11
N ILE A 416 -24.37 -9.69 11.56
CA ILE A 416 -23.36 -10.66 11.12
C ILE A 416 -23.51 -10.95 9.63
N GLY A 417 -24.74 -11.08 9.14
CA GLY A 417 -25.01 -11.28 7.71
C GLY A 417 -24.45 -10.14 6.85
N ILE A 418 -24.68 -8.89 7.25
CA ILE A 418 -24.12 -7.70 6.56
C ILE A 418 -22.60 -7.72 6.61
N SER A 419 -22.02 -7.97 7.79
CA SER A 419 -20.56 -8.02 8.00
C SER A 419 -19.88 -9.05 7.09
N GLU A 420 -20.40 -10.28 7.03
CA GLU A 420 -19.85 -11.34 6.17
C GLU A 420 -20.05 -11.06 4.68
N LEU A 421 -21.16 -10.41 4.29
CA LEU A 421 -21.37 -9.97 2.92
C LEU A 421 -20.37 -8.89 2.49
N LEU A 422 -20.10 -7.91 3.35
CA LEU A 422 -19.09 -6.87 3.10
C LEU A 422 -17.69 -7.46 2.96
N LYS A 423 -17.32 -8.40 3.84
CA LYS A 423 -16.04 -9.12 3.74
C LYS A 423 -15.92 -9.85 2.40
N LYS A 424 -16.99 -10.48 1.92
CA LYS A 424 -17.01 -11.12 0.59
C LYS A 424 -16.72 -10.13 -0.54
N TRP A 425 -17.18 -8.89 -0.42
CA TRP A 425 -16.91 -7.82 -1.38
C TRP A 425 -15.54 -7.14 -1.19
N GLY A 426 -14.69 -7.67 -0.31
CA GLY A 426 -13.34 -7.14 -0.05
C GLY A 426 -13.32 -5.96 0.93
N VAL A 427 -14.42 -5.71 1.65
CA VAL A 427 -14.52 -4.67 2.68
C VAL A 427 -14.34 -5.30 4.05
N GLU A 428 -13.11 -5.26 4.57
CA GLU A 428 -12.76 -5.82 5.88
C GLU A 428 -12.43 -4.71 6.90
N PRO A 429 -12.85 -4.85 8.17
CA PRO A 429 -12.49 -3.89 9.21
C PRO A 429 -11.08 -4.14 9.75
N ASP A 430 -10.36 -3.05 10.02
CA ASP A 430 -9.14 -3.04 10.84
C ASP A 430 -9.46 -2.82 12.34
N ALA A 431 -10.65 -2.27 12.65
CA ALA A 431 -11.19 -2.20 14.01
C ALA A 431 -12.71 -2.32 14.05
N ILE A 432 -13.23 -2.68 15.21
CA ILE A 432 -14.64 -2.91 15.47
C ILE A 432 -15.02 -2.26 16.80
N ILE A 433 -16.21 -1.68 16.87
CA ILE A 433 -16.88 -1.26 18.12
C ILE A 433 -18.35 -1.64 18.04
N GLY A 434 -18.95 -2.01 19.17
CA GLY A 434 -20.39 -2.23 19.27
C GLY A 434 -21.03 -1.29 20.29
N HIS A 435 -22.24 -0.83 20.00
CA HIS A 435 -23.04 0.02 20.89
C HIS A 435 -24.09 -0.85 21.60
N SER A 436 -24.04 -0.90 22.93
CA SER A 436 -24.97 -1.71 23.73
C SER A 436 -25.05 -3.16 23.20
N THR A 437 -26.23 -3.66 22.84
CA THR A 437 -26.39 -5.04 22.34
C THR A 437 -25.72 -5.33 20.99
N GLY A 438 -25.32 -4.31 20.22
CA GLY A 438 -24.46 -4.49 19.05
C GLY A 438 -23.08 -5.06 19.41
N GLU A 439 -22.66 -4.96 20.68
CA GLU A 439 -21.37 -5.45 21.16
C GLU A 439 -21.25 -6.98 21.12
N PHE A 440 -22.37 -7.72 21.18
CA PHE A 440 -22.34 -9.17 20.96
C PHE A 440 -21.94 -9.52 19.51
N ALA A 441 -22.49 -8.79 18.53
CA ALA A 441 -22.15 -8.94 17.12
C ALA A 441 -20.71 -8.48 16.83
N ALA A 442 -20.26 -7.41 17.49
CA ALA A 442 -18.87 -6.95 17.45
C ALA A 442 -17.89 -8.01 17.98
N ALA A 443 -18.17 -8.59 19.16
CA ALA A 443 -17.33 -9.61 19.77
C ALA A 443 -17.23 -10.90 18.94
N PHE A 444 -18.34 -11.32 18.31
CA PHE A 444 -18.32 -12.42 17.34
C PHE A 444 -17.49 -12.06 16.09
N THR A 445 -17.73 -10.88 15.50
CA THR A 445 -17.03 -10.46 14.26
C THR A 445 -15.52 -10.31 14.48
N ALA A 446 -15.10 -9.86 15.67
CA ALA A 446 -13.71 -9.80 16.10
C ALA A 446 -13.10 -11.17 16.44
N LYS A 447 -13.88 -12.26 16.35
CA LYS A 447 -13.52 -13.65 16.71
C LYS A 447 -13.17 -13.85 18.20
N VAL A 448 -13.58 -12.93 19.06
CA VAL A 448 -13.43 -13.10 20.52
C VAL A 448 -14.36 -14.19 21.03
N LEU A 449 -15.58 -14.24 20.50
CA LEU A 449 -16.57 -15.27 20.81
C LEU A 449 -16.86 -16.14 19.59
N SER A 450 -17.05 -17.45 19.81
CA SER A 450 -17.68 -18.31 18.80
C SER A 450 -19.15 -17.94 18.60
N LEU A 451 -19.75 -18.36 17.48
CA LEU A 451 -21.18 -18.10 17.19
C LEU A 451 -22.08 -18.60 18.33
N GLU A 452 -21.85 -19.84 18.76
CA GLU A 452 -22.58 -20.47 19.86
C GLU A 452 -22.46 -19.67 21.16
N ASN A 453 -21.25 -19.23 21.50
CA ASN A 453 -20.98 -18.47 22.72
C ASN A 453 -21.59 -17.06 22.69
N ALA A 454 -21.50 -16.37 21.55
CA ALA A 454 -22.12 -15.07 21.38
C ALA A 454 -23.66 -15.13 21.50
N LEU A 455 -24.29 -16.12 20.87
CA LEU A 455 -25.74 -16.34 20.96
C LEU A 455 -26.19 -16.76 22.35
N LYS A 456 -25.43 -17.61 23.06
CA LYS A 456 -25.69 -17.97 24.45
C LYS A 456 -25.61 -16.75 25.38
N ALA A 457 -24.56 -15.93 25.23
CA ALA A 457 -24.39 -14.72 26.02
C ALA A 457 -25.54 -13.72 25.76
N LEU A 458 -25.91 -13.54 24.49
CA LEU A 458 -27.04 -12.71 24.08
C LEU A 458 -28.37 -13.24 24.61
N TYR A 459 -28.59 -14.55 24.59
CA TYR A 459 -29.78 -15.19 25.14
C TYR A 459 -29.90 -14.95 26.65
N CYS A 460 -28.84 -15.21 27.42
CA CYS A 460 -28.80 -14.90 28.86
C CYS A 460 -29.08 -13.42 29.12
N HIS A 461 -28.52 -12.53 28.31
CA HIS A 461 -28.76 -11.08 28.37
C HIS A 461 -30.24 -10.74 28.13
N CYS A 462 -30.86 -11.32 27.09
CA CYS A 462 -32.29 -11.14 26.81
C CYS A 462 -33.18 -11.66 27.93
N ARG A 463 -32.90 -12.87 28.45
CA ARG A 463 -33.65 -13.45 29.57
C ARG A 463 -33.54 -12.60 30.82
N PHE A 464 -32.37 -12.05 31.12
CA PHE A 464 -32.22 -11.15 32.26
C PHE A 464 -32.99 -9.84 32.06
N MET A 465 -32.98 -9.26 30.86
CA MET A 465 -33.76 -8.05 30.55
C MET A 465 -35.26 -8.21 30.83
N GLU A 466 -35.84 -9.39 30.60
CA GLU A 466 -37.26 -9.66 30.92
C GLU A 466 -37.60 -9.54 32.40
N HIS A 467 -36.62 -9.72 33.29
CA HIS A 467 -36.81 -9.65 34.75
C HIS A 467 -36.56 -8.24 35.32
N ILE A 468 -36.13 -7.29 34.49
CA ILE A 468 -35.93 -5.90 34.93
C ILE A 468 -37.31 -5.27 35.16
N PRO A 469 -37.55 -4.62 36.33
CA PRO A 469 -38.80 -3.93 36.60
C PRO A 469 -39.16 -2.95 35.49
N ARG A 470 -40.40 -3.06 34.99
CA ARG A 470 -40.97 -2.10 34.04
C ARG A 470 -41.41 -0.83 34.76
N GLY A 471 -41.63 0.24 33.99
CA GLY A 471 -42.17 1.50 34.49
C GLY A 471 -41.15 2.63 34.60
N GLY A 472 -39.93 2.43 34.09
CA GLY A 472 -38.98 3.52 33.83
C GLY A 472 -39.01 3.98 32.38
N LEU A 473 -38.29 5.05 32.09
CA LEU A 473 -38.14 5.60 30.73
C LEU A 473 -36.66 5.79 30.39
N MET A 474 -36.39 5.85 29.09
CA MET A 474 -35.13 6.35 28.55
C MET A 474 -35.40 7.53 27.63
N ALA A 475 -34.52 8.53 27.64
CA ALA A 475 -34.64 9.71 26.78
C ALA A 475 -33.29 10.09 26.16
N HIS A 476 -33.30 10.33 24.86
CA HIS A 476 -32.22 11.01 24.17
C HIS A 476 -32.27 12.51 24.43
N LEU A 477 -31.12 13.10 24.73
CA LEU A 477 -30.94 14.53 24.98
C LEU A 477 -29.82 15.06 24.07
N SER A 478 -30.08 16.15 23.35
CA SER A 478 -29.06 16.85 22.56
C SER A 478 -28.18 17.78 23.41
N ILE A 479 -27.53 17.20 24.43
CA ILE A 479 -26.63 17.89 25.36
C ILE A 479 -25.39 17.03 25.63
N SER A 480 -24.32 17.67 26.12
CA SER A 480 -23.08 16.98 26.51
C SER A 480 -23.25 16.14 27.77
N LYS A 481 -22.30 15.23 28.01
CA LYS A 481 -22.21 14.44 29.25
C LYS A 481 -22.22 15.34 30.50
N THR A 482 -21.40 16.38 30.52
CA THR A 482 -21.30 17.31 31.66
C THR A 482 -22.63 18.01 31.94
N GLN A 483 -23.32 18.48 30.91
CA GLN A 483 -24.63 19.12 31.07
C GLN A 483 -25.67 18.12 31.60
N ALA A 484 -25.65 16.88 31.11
CA ALA A 484 -26.54 15.83 31.62
C ALA A 484 -26.25 15.52 33.10
N GLU A 485 -24.98 15.40 33.50
CA GLU A 485 -24.54 15.19 34.89
C GLU A 485 -25.04 16.30 35.82
N GLU A 486 -24.91 17.57 35.40
CA GLU A 486 -25.42 18.72 36.14
C GLU A 486 -26.95 18.63 36.37
N ILE A 487 -27.71 18.27 35.33
CA ILE A 487 -29.17 18.16 35.41
C ILE A 487 -29.60 17.02 36.34
N ILE A 488 -29.03 15.83 36.15
CA ILE A 488 -29.45 14.63 36.90
C ILE A 488 -28.99 14.65 38.37
N SER A 489 -28.00 15.49 38.73
CA SER A 489 -27.53 15.65 40.10
C SER A 489 -28.66 15.98 41.09
N SER A 490 -29.68 16.71 40.62
CA SER A 490 -30.87 17.09 41.40
C SER A 490 -31.88 15.95 41.62
N TYR A 491 -31.71 14.80 40.95
CA TYR A 491 -32.63 13.66 40.99
C TYR A 491 -32.14 12.51 41.88
N ASN A 492 -31.10 12.72 42.69
CA ASN A 492 -30.63 11.79 43.74
C ASN A 492 -30.47 10.32 43.29
N GLY A 493 -29.98 10.09 42.06
CA GLY A 493 -29.75 8.75 41.52
C GLY A 493 -30.98 8.05 40.92
N LEU A 494 -32.15 8.71 40.90
CA LEU A 494 -33.36 8.20 40.21
C LEU A 494 -33.20 8.17 38.69
N VAL A 495 -32.30 8.99 38.16
CA VAL A 495 -31.95 9.08 36.74
C VAL A 495 -30.44 9.00 36.60
N LEU A 496 -29.96 8.13 35.71
CA LEU A 496 -28.56 7.98 35.37
C LEU A 496 -28.34 8.21 33.87
N ILE A 497 -27.10 8.53 33.49
CA ILE A 497 -26.69 8.49 32.09
C ILE A 497 -26.60 7.02 31.67
N ALA A 498 -27.33 6.66 30.63
CA ALA A 498 -27.33 5.33 30.03
C ALA A 498 -26.36 5.22 28.85
N ALA A 499 -26.16 6.29 28.09
CA ALA A 499 -25.22 6.32 26.98
C ALA A 499 -24.68 7.72 26.72
N VAL A 500 -23.44 7.78 26.26
CA VAL A 500 -22.79 8.98 25.74
C VAL A 500 -22.41 8.67 24.29
N ASN A 501 -23.22 9.16 23.35
CA ASN A 501 -23.13 8.80 21.93
C ASN A 501 -22.26 9.77 21.13
N SER A 502 -22.21 11.04 21.53
CA SER A 502 -21.36 12.07 20.90
C SER A 502 -21.14 13.24 21.87
N PRO A 503 -20.25 14.20 21.54
CA PRO A 503 -20.02 15.39 22.37
C PRO A 503 -21.27 16.21 22.69
N LYS A 504 -22.35 16.03 21.91
CA LYS A 504 -23.64 16.73 22.05
C LYS A 504 -24.85 15.78 22.13
N ALA A 505 -24.64 14.48 22.38
CA ALA A 505 -25.72 13.51 22.42
C ALA A 505 -25.55 12.53 23.58
N THR A 506 -26.47 12.60 24.53
CA THR A 506 -26.54 11.70 25.69
C THR A 506 -27.88 11.00 25.74
N VAL A 507 -27.92 9.86 26.43
CA VAL A 507 -29.16 9.16 26.77
C VAL A 507 -29.22 9.02 28.28
N ILE A 508 -30.34 9.41 28.87
CA ILE A 508 -30.63 9.18 30.29
C ILE A 508 -31.64 8.05 30.44
N SER A 509 -31.60 7.37 31.59
CA SER A 509 -32.53 6.31 31.95
C SER A 509 -32.88 6.38 33.44
N GLY A 510 -34.10 6.04 33.80
CA GLY A 510 -34.52 6.07 35.20
C GLY A 510 -36.03 6.01 35.41
N GLU A 511 -36.46 6.52 36.56
CA GLU A 511 -37.87 6.63 36.94
C GLU A 511 -38.65 7.50 35.94
N ALA A 512 -39.86 7.06 35.56
CA ALA A 512 -40.59 7.64 34.44
C ALA A 512 -40.93 9.13 34.65
N GLN A 513 -41.42 9.50 35.83
CA GLN A 513 -41.80 10.87 36.14
C GLN A 513 -40.56 11.79 36.15
N ALA A 514 -39.45 11.34 36.72
CA ALA A 514 -38.19 12.06 36.74
C ALA A 514 -37.66 12.31 35.32
N VAL A 515 -37.64 11.28 34.46
CA VAL A 515 -37.20 11.43 33.05
C VAL A 515 -38.14 12.37 32.28
N GLN A 516 -39.46 12.27 32.48
CA GLN A 516 -40.43 13.19 31.87
C GLN A 516 -40.19 14.63 32.28
N ASN A 517 -39.98 14.90 33.57
CA ASN A 517 -39.71 16.23 34.09
C ASN A 517 -38.43 16.82 33.46
N ILE A 518 -37.37 16.02 33.29
CA ILE A 518 -36.14 16.46 32.62
C ILE A 518 -36.43 16.83 31.16
N VAL A 519 -37.11 15.96 30.42
CA VAL A 519 -37.47 16.17 29.01
C VAL A 519 -38.32 17.43 28.84
N GLU A 520 -39.34 17.63 29.68
CA GLU A 520 -40.20 18.82 29.63
C GLU A 520 -39.41 20.10 29.91
N ASN A 521 -38.53 20.08 30.92
CA ASN A 521 -37.72 21.24 31.27
C ASN A 521 -36.70 21.61 30.17
N LEU A 522 -36.11 20.61 29.52
CA LEU A 522 -35.21 20.83 28.39
C LEU A 522 -35.97 21.29 27.13
N THR A 523 -37.15 20.73 26.89
CA THR A 523 -38.02 21.15 25.78
C THR A 523 -38.45 22.61 25.93
N LYS A 524 -38.77 23.06 27.16
CA LYS A 524 -39.04 24.49 27.46
C LYS A 524 -37.84 25.40 27.21
N LYS A 525 -36.62 24.86 27.22
CA LYS A 525 -35.37 25.55 26.90
C LYS A 525 -34.98 25.38 25.42
N GLU A 526 -35.88 24.88 24.58
CA GLU A 526 -35.66 24.62 23.15
C GLU A 526 -34.53 23.63 22.85
N ILE A 527 -34.19 22.77 23.82
CA ILE A 527 -33.21 21.69 23.65
C ILE A 527 -33.94 20.44 23.17
N PHE A 528 -33.51 19.89 22.03
CA PHE A 528 -34.10 18.68 21.47
C PHE A 528 -33.95 17.49 22.42
N CYS A 529 -35.08 16.90 22.77
CA CYS A 529 -35.18 15.71 23.61
C CYS A 529 -36.22 14.75 23.02
N LYS A 530 -35.98 13.45 23.17
CA LYS A 530 -36.91 12.43 22.68
C LYS A 530 -36.96 11.23 23.62
N ILE A 531 -38.15 10.92 24.13
CA ILE A 531 -38.40 9.67 24.85
C ILE A 531 -38.24 8.51 23.87
N LEU A 532 -37.41 7.54 24.24
CA LEU A 532 -37.17 6.34 23.46
C LEU A 532 -38.31 5.35 23.68
N LYS A 533 -38.69 4.62 22.62
CA LYS A 533 -39.77 3.63 22.65
C LYS A 533 -39.30 2.32 23.29
N VAL A 534 -38.86 2.40 24.54
CA VAL A 534 -38.44 1.27 25.38
C VAL A 534 -39.06 1.45 26.77
N ASP A 535 -39.65 0.40 27.32
CA ASP A 535 -40.35 0.40 28.62
C ASP A 535 -39.47 -0.08 29.78
N ILE A 536 -38.18 -0.29 29.50
CA ILE A 536 -37.16 -0.74 30.44
C ILE A 536 -36.07 0.35 30.53
N PRO A 537 -35.75 0.88 31.72
CA PRO A 537 -34.68 1.85 31.92
C PRO A 537 -33.31 1.14 31.99
N PHE A 538 -32.77 0.72 30.85
CA PHE A 538 -31.44 0.08 30.79
C PHE A 538 -30.33 1.00 31.29
N HIS A 539 -29.26 0.43 31.84
CA HIS A 539 -28.11 1.17 32.37
C HIS A 539 -28.48 2.16 33.51
N SER A 540 -29.48 1.80 34.32
CA SER A 540 -29.97 2.58 35.46
C SER A 540 -29.78 1.86 36.80
N ALA A 541 -30.11 2.55 37.91
CA ALA A 541 -30.02 1.99 39.25
C ALA A 541 -30.90 0.75 39.48
N VAL A 542 -31.97 0.54 38.70
CA VAL A 542 -32.86 -0.62 38.84
C VAL A 542 -32.28 -1.92 38.26
N VAL A 543 -31.14 -1.83 37.54
CA VAL A 543 -30.48 -2.98 36.93
C VAL A 543 -29.53 -3.65 37.94
N HIS A 544 -30.03 -4.66 38.65
CA HIS A 544 -29.25 -5.48 39.58
C HIS A 544 -28.68 -6.74 38.89
N SER A 545 -27.58 -6.58 38.15
CA SER A 545 -26.96 -7.63 37.32
C SER A 545 -26.26 -8.78 38.08
N ASP A 546 -26.23 -8.75 39.42
CA ASP A 546 -25.52 -9.75 40.22
C ASP A 546 -26.14 -11.15 40.08
N ASN A 547 -27.45 -11.21 39.89
CA ASN A 547 -28.21 -12.46 39.67
C ASN A 547 -28.21 -12.90 38.20
N MET A 548 -27.55 -12.18 37.28
CA MET A 548 -27.48 -12.58 35.88
C MET A 548 -26.62 -13.84 35.74
N GLU A 549 -27.26 -14.93 35.33
CA GLU A 549 -26.60 -16.20 35.05
C GLU A 549 -25.92 -16.15 33.68
N ILE A 550 -24.60 -15.98 33.71
CA ILE A 550 -23.73 -16.11 32.55
C ILE A 550 -22.80 -17.28 32.83
N ASN A 551 -22.88 -18.30 31.99
CA ASN A 551 -21.97 -19.44 32.02
C ASN A 551 -20.56 -19.00 31.66
N GLU A 552 -19.56 -19.83 31.95
CA GLU A 552 -18.20 -19.56 31.51
C GLU A 552 -18.14 -19.61 29.98
N ILE A 553 -17.74 -18.49 29.37
CA ILE A 553 -17.69 -18.34 27.92
C ILE A 553 -16.23 -18.45 27.49
N SER A 554 -15.91 -19.46 26.69
CA SER A 554 -14.60 -19.56 26.05
C SER A 554 -14.37 -18.39 25.10
N LYS A 555 -13.20 -17.76 25.23
CA LYS A 555 -12.81 -16.55 24.49
C LYS A 555 -11.46 -16.72 23.82
N SER A 556 -11.23 -15.97 22.75
CA SER A 556 -9.97 -15.95 22.00
C SER A 556 -9.46 -14.53 21.84
N GLU A 557 -8.16 -14.39 21.54
CA GLU A 557 -7.57 -13.10 21.18
C GLU A 557 -8.31 -12.48 19.98
N PRO A 558 -8.67 -11.18 20.01
CA PRO A 558 -9.32 -10.53 18.89
C PRO A 558 -8.47 -10.64 17.62
N ALA A 559 -9.06 -11.17 16.55
CA ALA A 559 -8.42 -11.19 15.23
C ALA A 559 -8.44 -9.80 14.54
N VAL A 560 -9.26 -8.89 15.06
CA VAL A 560 -9.42 -7.49 14.65
C VAL A 560 -9.48 -6.65 15.93
N LEU A 561 -8.93 -5.43 15.90
CA LEU A 561 -8.96 -4.54 17.08
C LEU A 561 -10.41 -4.31 17.53
N LEU A 562 -10.71 -4.57 18.79
CA LEU A 562 -12.06 -4.43 19.35
C LEU A 562 -12.04 -3.35 20.43
N TYR A 563 -12.86 -2.31 20.25
CA TYR A 563 -13.05 -1.25 21.23
C TYR A 563 -14.34 -1.52 22.01
N SER A 564 -14.27 -1.40 23.33
CA SER A 564 -15.39 -1.65 24.22
C SER A 564 -16.18 -0.38 24.42
N SER A 565 -17.50 -0.47 24.28
CA SER A 565 -18.39 0.62 24.69
C SER A 565 -18.61 0.67 26.21
N VAL A 566 -18.22 -0.37 26.94
CA VAL A 566 -18.27 -0.38 28.41
C VAL A 566 -17.09 0.40 29.00
N THR A 567 -15.87 0.18 28.49
CA THR A 567 -14.66 0.87 28.98
C THR A 567 -14.33 2.16 28.23
N GLY A 568 -14.84 2.31 27.00
CA GLY A 568 -14.52 3.45 26.13
C GLY A 568 -13.11 3.39 25.54
N THR A 569 -12.48 2.22 25.54
CA THR A 569 -11.07 2.02 25.14
C THR A 569 -10.87 0.71 24.37
N LEU A 570 -9.67 0.52 23.81
CA LEU A 570 -9.26 -0.73 23.19
C LEU A 570 -9.33 -1.88 24.20
N SER A 571 -10.08 -2.93 23.86
CA SER A 571 -10.29 -4.10 24.73
C SER A 571 -9.10 -5.04 24.71
N LYS A 572 -8.93 -5.76 25.81
CA LYS A 572 -8.07 -6.94 25.93
C LYS A 572 -8.94 -8.19 26.05
N THR A 573 -8.43 -9.35 25.65
CA THR A 573 -9.12 -10.64 25.79
C THR A 573 -9.53 -10.95 27.23
N SER A 574 -8.71 -10.51 28.20
CA SER A 574 -9.02 -10.61 29.62
C SER A 574 -10.37 -10.00 29.96
N ASP A 575 -10.80 -8.98 29.23
CA ASP A 575 -11.95 -8.16 29.57
C ASP A 575 -13.26 -8.92 29.34
N PHE A 576 -13.39 -9.76 28.30
CA PHE A 576 -14.66 -10.44 27.94
C PHE A 576 -15.05 -11.64 28.84
N GLY A 577 -14.95 -11.50 30.16
CA GLY A 577 -15.41 -12.48 31.14
C GLY A 577 -16.87 -12.29 31.60
N LYS A 578 -17.31 -13.13 32.54
CA LYS A 578 -18.65 -13.04 33.16
C LYS A 578 -18.94 -11.64 33.74
N GLN A 579 -17.97 -11.05 34.43
CA GLN A 579 -18.15 -9.73 35.04
C GLN A 579 -18.37 -8.64 34.00
N TYR A 580 -17.75 -8.76 32.82
CA TYR A 580 -17.90 -7.77 31.76
C TYR A 580 -19.31 -7.73 31.20
N TRP A 581 -19.92 -8.88 30.93
CA TRP A 581 -21.30 -8.94 30.44
C TRP A 581 -22.33 -8.52 31.51
N LYS A 582 -22.01 -8.71 32.80
CA LYS A 582 -22.79 -8.13 33.91
C LYS A 582 -22.67 -6.62 33.97
N ASP A 583 -21.45 -6.10 33.80
CA ASP A 583 -21.18 -4.67 33.74
C ASP A 583 -21.80 -4.03 32.50
N HIS A 584 -21.82 -4.73 31.37
CA HIS A 584 -22.34 -4.27 30.08
C HIS A 584 -23.79 -3.80 30.15
N ILE A 585 -24.68 -4.54 30.84
CA ILE A 585 -26.09 -4.16 30.97
C ILE A 585 -26.33 -3.04 32.01
N LYS A 586 -25.36 -2.83 32.91
CA LYS A 586 -25.49 -1.93 34.07
C LYS A 586 -24.80 -0.58 33.87
N LYS A 587 -23.58 -0.58 33.34
CA LYS A 587 -22.75 0.62 33.14
C LYS A 587 -23.20 1.40 31.91
N PRO A 588 -23.00 2.71 31.87
CA PRO A 588 -23.30 3.51 30.68
C PRO A 588 -22.51 3.04 29.46
N VAL A 589 -23.12 3.20 28.28
CA VAL A 589 -22.46 3.00 26.98
C VAL A 589 -21.59 4.23 26.67
N ASN A 590 -20.27 4.09 26.82
CA ASN A 590 -19.24 5.10 26.55
C ASN A 590 -18.82 5.10 25.06
N PHE A 591 -19.78 5.26 24.15
CA PHE A 591 -19.55 5.17 22.70
C PHE A 591 -18.67 6.31 22.18
N GLU A 592 -18.90 7.56 22.61
CA GLU A 592 -18.08 8.71 22.27
C GLU A 592 -16.59 8.45 22.58
N SER A 593 -16.28 7.99 23.79
CA SER A 593 -14.90 7.70 24.19
C SER A 593 -14.25 6.60 23.36
N GLY A 594 -15.02 5.56 23.00
CA GLY A 594 -14.57 4.51 22.10
C GLY A 594 -14.24 5.05 20.70
N ILE A 595 -15.11 5.89 20.12
CA ILE A 595 -14.87 6.53 18.83
C ILE A 595 -13.65 7.47 18.88
N ASP A 596 -13.50 8.26 19.95
CA ASP A 596 -12.33 9.13 20.14
C ASP A 596 -11.03 8.33 20.22
N ALA A 597 -11.03 7.17 20.90
CA ALA A 597 -9.88 6.28 20.95
C ALA A 597 -9.53 5.76 19.54
N MET A 598 -10.53 5.35 18.75
CA MET A 598 -10.31 4.94 17.35
C MET A 598 -9.78 6.08 16.48
N ILE A 599 -10.28 7.30 16.63
CA ILE A 599 -9.78 8.46 15.88
C ILE A 599 -8.30 8.72 16.22
N LYS A 600 -7.93 8.66 17.51
CA LYS A 600 -6.53 8.79 17.97
C LYS A 600 -5.63 7.69 17.39
N ASP A 601 -6.15 6.49 17.20
CA ASP A 601 -5.44 5.36 16.58
C ASP A 601 -5.40 5.42 15.04
N GLY A 602 -5.90 6.51 14.45
CA GLY A 602 -5.79 6.84 13.03
C GLY A 602 -6.96 6.35 12.16
N PHE A 603 -8.06 5.91 12.76
CA PHE A 603 -9.27 5.54 12.03
C PHE A 603 -10.04 6.80 11.59
N LYS A 604 -10.32 6.91 10.29
CA LYS A 604 -11.04 8.05 9.69
C LYS A 604 -12.28 7.64 8.89
N ARG A 605 -12.58 6.35 8.85
CA ARG A 605 -13.65 5.75 8.06
C ARG A 605 -14.40 4.76 8.93
N PHE A 606 -15.70 4.98 9.08
CA PHE A 606 -16.58 4.17 9.89
C PHE A 606 -17.73 3.67 9.00
N VAL A 607 -18.05 2.39 9.10
CA VAL A 607 -19.20 1.78 8.44
C VAL A 607 -20.11 1.24 9.52
N GLU A 608 -21.32 1.77 9.60
CA GLU A 608 -22.34 1.26 10.51
C GLU A 608 -22.92 -0.04 9.95
N ILE A 609 -22.76 -1.11 10.73
CA ILE A 609 -23.31 -2.43 10.47
C ILE A 609 -24.66 -2.52 11.19
N SER A 610 -25.72 -2.12 10.49
CA SER A 610 -27.08 -2.12 11.01
C SER A 610 -28.12 -2.20 9.87
N PRO A 611 -29.36 -2.60 10.16
CA PRO A 611 -30.44 -2.54 9.17
C PRO A 611 -30.90 -1.12 8.82
N HIS A 612 -30.59 -0.13 9.67
CA HIS A 612 -30.87 1.28 9.48
C HIS A 612 -29.88 2.12 10.32
N PRO A 613 -29.29 3.20 9.78
CA PRO A 613 -28.31 4.00 10.50
C PRO A 613 -28.91 4.69 11.74
N ALA A 614 -28.23 4.61 12.87
CA ALA A 614 -28.61 5.25 14.12
C ALA A 614 -27.46 5.95 14.86
N LEU A 615 -26.21 5.71 14.45
CA LEU A 615 -24.99 6.21 15.08
C LEU A 615 -24.09 6.99 14.11
N SER A 616 -24.57 7.21 12.88
CA SER A 616 -23.88 7.91 11.78
C SER A 616 -24.04 9.41 11.79
#